data_AF-A0A836VA91-F1
#
_entry.id   AF-A0A836VA91-F1
#
_cell.length_a   1.000
_cell.length_b   1.000
_cell.length_c   1.000
_cell.angle_alpha   90.00
_cell.angle_beta   90.00
_cell.angle_gamma   90.00
#
_symmetry.space_group_name_H-M   'P 1'
#
loop_
_entity.id
_entity.type
_entity.pdbx_description
1 polymer ?
#
loop_
_entity_poly.entity_id
_entity_poly.type
_entity_poly.pdbx_seq_one_letter_code
_entity_poly.pdbx_strand_id
1 'polypeptide(L)'
;MNEAEIRSLEIRRKALEVFDGKCEVLELQKLLHIIERNQPDFLETVVQQLLADNGRWSDSSGFPNVKIQRDAKGRVQTITFEALGKKNADGSQEILSLIWRSDHSEIQWVETFTKELLKKDQKSE
;
A
#
# COMPACT_ATOMS: atom_id res chain seq x y z
N MET A 1 15.54 -15.07 10.77
CA MET A 1 14.59 -14.17 10.10
C MET A 1 15.40 -13.31 9.14
N ASN A 2 15.10 -13.36 7.84
CA ASN A 2 15.84 -12.58 6.85
C ASN A 2 15.41 -11.09 6.94
N GLU A 3 16.18 -10.20 6.30
CA GLU A 3 15.92 -8.76 6.38
C GLU A 3 14.55 -8.37 5.81
N ALA A 4 14.09 -9.06 4.76
CA ALA A 4 12.78 -8.83 4.15
C ALA A 4 11.62 -9.25 5.06
N GLU A 5 11.75 -10.36 5.78
CA GLU A 5 10.80 -10.81 6.81
C GLU A 5 10.68 -9.78 7.93
N ILE A 6 11.80 -9.29 8.45
CA ILE A 6 11.81 -8.25 9.48
C ILE A 6 11.09 -6.99 8.98
N ARG A 7 11.44 -6.53 7.77
CA ARG A 7 10.87 -5.30 7.21
C ARG A 7 9.39 -5.44 6.86
N SER A 8 8.98 -6.59 6.33
CA SER A 8 7.58 -6.88 6.03
C SER A 8 6.71 -6.86 7.31
N LEU A 9 7.23 -7.40 8.41
CA LEU A 9 6.54 -7.39 9.69
C LEU A 9 6.44 -5.97 10.26
N GLU A 10 7.51 -5.18 10.16
CA GLU A 10 7.50 -3.77 10.57
C GLU A 10 6.46 -2.95 9.78
N ILE A 11 6.40 -3.12 8.45
CA ILE A 11 5.42 -2.47 7.58
C ILE A 11 3.99 -2.83 8.00
N ARG A 12 3.71 -4.13 8.21
CA ARG A 12 2.37 -4.58 8.60
C ARG A 12 1.97 -4.11 9.99
N ARG A 13 2.91 -4.11 10.93
CA ARG A 13 2.70 -3.54 12.27
C ARG A 13 2.39 -2.06 12.19
N LYS A 14 3.13 -1.31 11.36
CA LYS A 14 2.89 0.11 11.15
C LYS A 14 1.50 0.35 10.54
N ALA A 15 1.09 -0.45 9.56
CA ALA A 15 -0.26 -0.39 8.99
C ALA A 15 -1.35 -0.70 10.03
N LEU A 16 -1.14 -1.67 10.91
CA LEU A 16 -2.03 -1.96 12.03
C LEU A 16 -2.11 -0.78 13.01
N GLU A 17 -0.97 -0.18 13.37
CA GLU A 17 -0.93 1.00 14.24
C GLU A 17 -1.69 2.19 13.62
N VAL A 18 -1.67 2.33 12.30
CA VAL A 18 -2.49 3.32 11.57
C VAL A 18 -3.98 3.00 11.69
N PHE A 19 -4.39 1.75 11.49
CA PHE A 19 -5.80 1.35 11.67
C PHE A 19 -6.30 1.53 13.11
N ASP A 20 -5.44 1.31 14.09
CA ASP A 20 -5.71 1.52 15.51
C ASP A 20 -5.73 3.01 15.92
N GLY A 21 -5.36 3.93 15.01
CA GLY A 21 -5.22 5.36 15.31
C GLY A 21 -4.04 5.70 16.23
N LYS A 22 -3.05 4.79 16.35
CA LYS A 22 -1.83 4.95 17.15
C LYS A 22 -0.67 5.55 16.36
N CYS A 23 -0.80 5.62 15.04
CA CYS A 23 0.22 6.13 14.14
C CYS A 23 -0.42 6.91 12.98
N GLU A 24 0.25 7.95 12.51
CA GLU A 24 -0.17 8.69 11.33
C GLU A 24 0.13 7.90 10.05
N VAL A 25 -0.79 7.98 9.08
CA VAL A 25 -0.64 7.42 7.73
C VAL A 25 0.70 7.82 7.09
N LEU A 26 1.12 9.07 7.32
CA LEU A 26 2.33 9.63 6.75
C LEU A 26 3.60 8.87 7.18
N GLU A 27 3.63 8.29 8.37
CA GLU A 27 4.80 7.53 8.82
C GLU A 27 4.98 6.22 8.04
N LEU A 28 3.89 5.48 7.80
CA LEU A 28 3.92 4.31 6.93
C LEU A 28 4.34 4.70 5.51
N GLN A 29 3.77 5.79 4.98
CA GLN A 29 4.11 6.28 3.66
C GLN A 29 5.60 6.62 3.57
N LYS A 30 6.16 7.37 4.53
CA LYS A 30 7.60 7.71 4.55
C LYS A 30 8.47 6.47 4.53
N LEU A 31 8.12 5.46 5.33
CA LEU A 31 8.88 4.21 5.38
C LEU A 31 8.91 3.51 4.01
N LEU A 32 7.78 3.38 3.33
CA LEU A 32 7.71 2.76 2.01
C LEU A 32 8.45 3.57 0.93
N HIS A 33 8.33 4.91 0.94
CA HIS A 33 9.07 5.77 -0.01
C HIS A 33 10.59 5.73 0.20
N ILE A 34 11.05 5.65 1.44
CA ILE A 34 12.49 5.53 1.74
C ILE A 34 13.04 4.23 1.15
N ILE A 35 12.31 3.12 1.29
CA ILE A 35 12.71 1.83 0.72
C ILE A 35 12.68 1.90 -0.80
N GLU A 36 11.59 2.42 -1.40
CA GLU A 36 11.47 2.57 -2.85
C GLU A 36 12.66 3.33 -3.46
N ARG A 37 13.00 4.50 -2.89
CA ARG A 37 14.04 5.38 -3.43
C ARG A 37 15.45 4.83 -3.24
N ASN A 38 15.73 4.23 -2.09
CA ASN A 38 17.09 3.83 -1.73
C ASN A 38 17.42 2.40 -2.13
N GLN A 39 16.42 1.50 -2.14
CA GLN A 39 16.61 0.06 -2.31
C GLN A 39 15.42 -0.58 -3.06
N PRO A 40 15.22 -0.27 -4.35
CA PRO A 40 14.06 -0.74 -5.12
C PRO A 40 13.99 -2.26 -5.26
N ASP A 41 15.12 -2.95 -5.43
CA ASP A 41 15.16 -4.43 -5.50
C ASP A 41 14.81 -5.06 -4.14
N PHE A 42 15.15 -4.37 -3.05
CA PHE A 42 14.77 -4.79 -1.70
C PHE A 42 13.27 -4.58 -1.46
N LEU A 43 12.68 -3.47 -1.94
CA LEU A 43 11.23 -3.26 -1.91
C LEU A 43 10.49 -4.43 -2.56
N GLU A 44 10.98 -4.91 -3.71
CA GLU A 44 10.38 -6.05 -4.40
C GLU A 44 10.41 -7.31 -3.52
N THR A 45 11.55 -7.59 -2.88
CA THR A 45 11.67 -8.74 -1.96
C THR A 45 10.74 -8.60 -0.75
N VAL A 46 10.64 -7.40 -0.18
CA VAL A 46 9.71 -7.09 0.92
C VAL A 46 8.26 -7.27 0.48
N VAL A 47 7.90 -6.86 -0.73
CA VAL A 47 6.55 -7.01 -1.28
C VAL A 47 6.18 -8.48 -1.50
N GLN A 48 7.13 -9.30 -1.98
CA GLN A 48 6.91 -10.76 -2.07
C GLN A 48 6.67 -11.38 -0.69
N GLN A 49 7.46 -10.96 0.30
CA GLN A 49 7.27 -11.42 1.68
C GLN A 49 5.94 -10.94 2.27
N LEU A 50 5.55 -9.68 2.02
CA LEU A 50 4.23 -9.17 2.36
C LEU A 50 3.14 -10.01 1.70
N LEU A 51 3.23 -10.43 0.44
CA LEU A 51 2.20 -11.29 -0.13
C LEU A 51 2.17 -12.69 0.51
N ALA A 52 3.35 -13.28 0.77
CA ALA A 52 3.48 -14.59 1.39
C ALA A 52 2.90 -14.66 2.81
N ASP A 53 2.89 -13.53 3.52
CA ASP A 53 2.36 -13.46 4.90
C ASP A 53 0.84 -13.25 4.98
N ASN A 54 0.13 -13.14 3.85
CA ASN A 54 -1.33 -13.03 3.86
C ASN A 54 -1.98 -14.28 4.44
N GLY A 55 -2.91 -14.08 5.39
CA GLY A 55 -3.56 -15.19 6.12
C GLY A 55 -2.60 -16.05 6.96
N ARG A 56 -1.31 -15.70 7.06
CA ARG A 56 -0.32 -16.43 7.86
C ARG A 56 -0.58 -16.25 9.36
N TRP A 57 -1.07 -15.09 9.75
CA TRP A 57 -1.46 -14.82 11.12
C TRP A 57 -2.99 -14.91 11.23
N SER A 58 -3.47 -15.60 12.27
CA SER A 58 -4.89 -15.90 12.47
C SER A 58 -5.76 -14.63 12.42
N ASP A 59 -7.06 -14.78 12.18
CA ASP A 59 -8.04 -13.68 12.22
C ASP A 59 -7.99 -12.89 13.55
N SER A 60 -7.50 -13.54 14.62
CA SER A 60 -7.31 -12.94 15.95
C SER A 60 -6.04 -12.07 16.08
N SER A 61 -5.10 -12.14 15.13
CA SER A 61 -3.85 -11.38 15.14
C SER A 61 -4.03 -9.92 14.69
N GLY A 62 -5.13 -9.61 13.99
CA GLY A 62 -5.46 -8.27 13.54
C GLY A 62 -4.54 -7.70 12.46
N PHE A 63 -3.50 -8.42 12.00
CA PHE A 63 -2.60 -7.89 10.98
C PHE A 63 -3.32 -7.74 9.63
N PRO A 64 -3.12 -6.61 8.93
CA PRO A 64 -3.79 -6.38 7.67
C PRO A 64 -3.24 -7.27 6.56
N ASN A 65 -4.12 -7.82 5.73
CA ASN A 65 -3.73 -8.45 4.47
C ASN A 65 -3.28 -7.38 3.46
N VAL A 66 -2.48 -7.80 2.49
CA VAL A 66 -1.85 -6.90 1.52
C VAL A 66 -2.26 -7.30 0.11
N LYS A 67 -2.65 -6.31 -0.70
CA LYS A 67 -2.82 -6.43 -2.15
C LYS A 67 -1.83 -5.54 -2.85
N ILE A 68 -1.31 -6.01 -3.98
CA ILE A 68 -0.28 -5.30 -4.75
C ILE A 68 -0.79 -5.09 -6.17
N GLN A 69 -0.76 -3.85 -6.62
CA GLN A 69 -0.94 -3.49 -8.02
C GLN A 69 0.42 -3.13 -8.62
N ARG A 70 0.66 -3.59 -9.84
CA ARG A 70 1.89 -3.32 -10.60
C ARG A 70 1.59 -2.49 -11.84
N ASP A 71 2.57 -1.70 -12.27
CA ASP A 71 2.50 -0.94 -13.51
C ASP A 71 2.76 -1.82 -14.75
N ALA A 72 2.65 -1.23 -15.94
CA ALA A 72 2.91 -1.94 -17.21
C ALA A 72 4.35 -2.45 -17.36
N LYS A 73 5.29 -1.99 -16.52
CA LYS A 73 6.69 -2.42 -16.49
C LYS A 73 6.95 -3.45 -15.38
N GLY A 74 5.90 -3.92 -14.70
CA GLY A 74 5.98 -4.90 -13.61
C GLY A 74 6.45 -4.33 -12.28
N ARG A 75 6.62 -3.00 -12.15
CA ARG A 75 7.05 -2.35 -10.90
C ARG A 75 5.87 -2.19 -9.96
N VAL A 76 6.14 -2.21 -8.65
CA VAL A 76 5.11 -1.97 -7.63
C VAL A 76 4.54 -0.57 -7.81
N GLN A 77 3.23 -0.50 -8.11
CA GLN A 77 2.51 0.75 -8.32
C GLN A 77 1.78 1.17 -7.05
N THR A 78 1.12 0.21 -6.40
CA THR A 78 0.27 0.44 -5.24
C THR A 78 0.34 -0.75 -4.30
N ILE A 79 0.36 -0.45 -3.00
CA ILE A 79 0.24 -1.42 -1.92
C ILE A 79 -1.02 -1.05 -1.13
N THR A 80 -1.97 -1.97 -1.06
CA THR A 80 -3.22 -1.81 -0.30
C THR A 80 -3.19 -2.74 0.90
N PHE A 81 -3.31 -2.19 2.10
CA PHE A 81 -3.48 -2.92 3.34
C PHE A 81 -4.97 -2.97 3.67
N GLU A 82 -5.48 -4.16 4.02
CA GLU A 82 -6.88 -4.37 4.40
C GLU A 82 -6.95 -5.09 5.74
N ALA A 83 -7.67 -4.50 6.69
CA ALA A 83 -7.95 -5.10 7.99
C ALA A 83 -9.45 -5.20 8.23
N LEU A 84 -9.84 -6.20 9.03
CA LEU A 84 -11.19 -6.28 9.55
C LEU A 84 -11.34 -5.24 10.67
N GLY A 85 -12.26 -4.30 10.46
CA GLY A 85 -12.65 -3.29 11.43
C GLY A 85 -13.71 -3.80 12.41
N LYS A 86 -14.48 -2.87 12.97
CA LYS A 86 -15.53 -3.19 13.94
C LYS A 86 -16.64 -4.01 13.28
N LYS A 87 -17.24 -4.91 14.07
CA LYS A 87 -18.45 -5.59 13.66
C LYS A 87 -19.64 -4.64 13.84
N ASN A 88 -20.38 -4.44 12.77
CA ASN A 88 -21.59 -3.63 12.75
C ASN A 88 -22.75 -4.35 13.46
N ALA A 89 -23.80 -3.60 13.80
CA ALA A 89 -24.98 -4.13 14.49
C ALA A 89 -25.76 -5.16 13.65
N ASP A 90 -25.64 -5.11 12.32
CA ASP A 90 -26.23 -6.07 11.38
C ASP A 90 -25.41 -7.36 11.22
N GLY A 91 -24.28 -7.47 11.93
CA GLY A 91 -23.37 -8.60 11.86
C GLY A 91 -22.34 -8.53 10.73
N SER A 92 -22.40 -7.53 9.85
CA SER A 92 -21.35 -7.25 8.85
C SER A 92 -20.08 -6.75 9.54
N GLN A 93 -18.93 -6.93 8.88
CA GLN A 93 -17.66 -6.44 9.38
C GLN A 93 -17.16 -5.32 8.49
N GLU A 94 -16.81 -4.19 9.09
CA GLU A 94 -16.17 -3.09 8.38
C GLU A 94 -14.83 -3.57 7.79
N ILE A 95 -14.49 -3.12 6.59
CA ILE A 95 -13.18 -3.35 5.99
C ILE A 95 -12.45 -2.02 5.99
N LEU A 96 -11.40 -1.92 6.78
CA LEU A 96 -10.50 -0.78 6.79
C LEU A 96 -9.48 -0.96 5.67
N SER A 97 -9.25 0.09 4.87
CA SER A 97 -8.25 0.05 3.80
C SER A 97 -7.28 1.22 3.91
N LEU A 98 -6.00 0.93 3.68
CA LEU A 98 -4.93 1.91 3.62
C LEU A 98 -4.14 1.69 2.34
N ILE A 99 -3.95 2.76 1.57
CA ILE A 99 -3.34 2.68 0.25
C ILE A 99 -2.05 3.50 0.25
N TRP A 100 -0.95 2.86 -0.09
CA TRP A 100 0.29 3.51 -0.48
C TRP A 100 0.45 3.45 -2.00
N ARG A 101 0.92 4.54 -2.59
CA ARG A 101 1.21 4.68 -4.03
C ARG A 101 2.68 5.05 -4.20
N SER A 102 3.33 4.43 -5.18
CA SER A 102 4.71 4.72 -5.57
C SER A 102 4.86 6.15 -6.09
N ASP A 103 6.04 6.75 -5.88
CA ASP A 103 6.38 8.06 -6.49
C ASP A 103 6.26 8.01 -8.02
N HIS A 104 6.62 6.88 -8.63
CA HIS A 104 6.49 6.69 -10.08
C HIS A 104 5.04 6.71 -10.56
N SER A 105 4.09 6.30 -9.72
CA SER A 105 2.66 6.35 -10.02
C SER A 105 2.07 7.75 -9.85
N GLU A 106 2.59 8.56 -8.92
CA GLU A 106 2.18 9.97 -8.80
C GLU A 106 2.61 10.78 -10.02
N ILE A 107 3.85 10.59 -10.49
CA ILE A 107 4.35 11.25 -11.71
C ILE A 107 3.52 10.81 -12.93
N GLN A 108 3.25 9.52 -13.10
CA GLN A 108 2.41 9.03 -14.20
C GLN A 108 0.97 9.55 -14.13
N TRP A 109 0.41 9.70 -12.93
CA TRP A 109 -0.92 10.27 -12.76
C TRP A 109 -0.94 11.74 -13.16
N VAL A 110 0.04 12.55 -12.72
CA VAL A 110 0.19 13.95 -13.13
C VAL A 110 0.33 14.05 -14.65
N GLU A 111 1.20 13.26 -15.27
CA GLU A 111 1.38 13.26 -16.72
C GLU A 111 0.10 12.89 -17.49
N THR A 112 -0.65 11.91 -16.99
CA THR A 112 -1.91 11.47 -17.61
C THR A 112 -2.97 12.54 -17.48
N PHE A 113 -3.12 13.11 -16.28
CA PHE A 113 -4.05 14.20 -16.00
C PHE A 113 -3.76 15.44 -16.86
N THR A 114 -2.50 15.86 -16.97
CA THR A 114 -2.11 17.00 -17.82
C THR A 114 -2.41 16.72 -19.30
N LYS A 115 -2.15 15.51 -19.80
CA LYS A 115 -2.51 15.11 -21.18
C LYS A 115 -4.02 15.16 -21.43
N GLU A 116 -4.84 14.78 -20.45
CA GLU A 116 -6.30 14.85 -20.56
C GLU A 116 -6.82 16.29 -20.56
N LEU A 117 -6.26 17.17 -19.71
CA LEU A 117 -6.58 18.59 -19.73
C LEU A 117 -6.27 19.24 -21.08
N LEU A 118 -5.06 19.03 -21.60
CA LEU A 118 -4.64 19.58 -22.90
C LEU A 118 -5.51 19.07 -24.07
N LYS A 119 -5.98 17.81 -24.01
CA LYS A 119 -6.90 17.25 -25.02
C LYS A 119 -8.31 17.83 -24.94
N LYS A 120 -8.76 18.28 -23.77
CA LYS A 120 -10.08 18.92 -23.61
C LYS A 120 -10.05 20.35 -24.14
N ASP A 121 -8.96 21.08 -23.92
CA ASP A 121 -8.79 22.43 -24.44
C ASP A 121 -8.74 22.44 -25.98
N GLN A 122 -8.07 21.48 -26.60
CA GLN A 122 -8.00 21.35 -28.08
C GLN A 122 -9.30 20.90 -28.76
N LYS A 123 -10.29 20.40 -28.01
CA LYS A 123 -11.60 20.00 -28.55
C LYS A 123 -12.68 21.08 -28.43
N SER A 124 -12.32 22.23 -27.87
CA SER A 124 -13.24 23.36 -27.64
C SER A 124 -13.08 24.49 -28.67
N GLU A 125 -12.29 24.28 -29.72
CA GLU A 125 -12.20 25.10 -30.94
C GLU A 125 -12.84 24.37 -32.14
#